data_AF-S3H4B3-F1
#
_entry.id   AF-S3H4B3-F1
#
_cell.length_a   1.000
_cell.length_b   1.000
_cell.length_c   1.000
_cell.angle_alpha   90.00
_cell.angle_beta   90.00
_cell.angle_gamma   90.00
#
_symmetry.space_group_name_H-M   'P 1'
#
loop_
_entity.id
_entity.type
_entity.pdbx_description
1 polymer ?
#
loop_
_entity_poly.entity_id
_entity_poly.type
_entity_poly.pdbx_seq_one_letter_code
_entity_poly.pdbx_strand_id
1 'polypeptide(L)'
;MGVSERRGSDEPIVLLDYQLGRGQIHPQAFLGGCHGILMSDGYTAWRTLGGATHLGRMAHSRCRFVDALKARKKDGGAGAEVL
;
A
#
# COMPACT_ATOMS: atom_id res chain seq x y z
N MET A 1 -14.05 8.98 25.61
CA MET A 1 -13.52 8.52 24.31
C MET A 1 -14.16 7.16 24.03
N GLY A 2 -15.32 7.15 23.36
CA GLY A 2 -16.04 5.91 23.08
C GLY A 2 -15.47 5.25 21.82
N VAL A 3 -14.96 4.03 21.95
CA VAL A 3 -14.60 3.21 20.79
C VAL A 3 -15.91 2.65 20.24
N SER A 4 -16.36 3.17 19.11
CA SER A 4 -17.47 2.58 18.35
C SER A 4 -16.99 1.26 17.76
N GLU A 5 -17.57 0.15 18.24
CA GLU A 5 -17.42 -1.17 17.65
C GLU A 5 -17.98 -1.16 16.22
N ARG A 6 -17.10 -1.22 15.21
CA ARG A 6 -17.50 -1.35 13.81
C ARG A 6 -17.99 -2.78 13.56
N ARG A 7 -19.30 -2.96 13.46
CA ARG A 7 -19.90 -4.19 12.92
C ARG A 7 -19.43 -4.39 11.47
N GLY A 8 -19.20 -5.64 11.08
CA GLY A 8 -18.94 -5.99 9.68
C GLY A 8 -20.13 -5.61 8.80
N SER A 9 -19.85 -5.01 7.65
CA SER A 9 -20.84 -4.70 6.61
C SER A 9 -20.74 -5.79 5.54
N ASP A 10 -21.90 -6.32 5.11
CA ASP A 10 -21.96 -7.25 3.97
C ASP A 10 -21.61 -6.55 2.64
N GLU A 11 -21.66 -5.22 2.62
CA GLU A 11 -21.26 -4.41 1.47
C GLU A 11 -19.86 -3.80 1.63
N PRO A 12 -19.10 -3.65 0.53
CA PRO A 12 -17.78 -3.03 0.57
C PRO A 12 -17.86 -1.58 1.03
N ILE A 13 -17.13 -1.25 2.10
CA ILE A 13 -17.05 0.10 2.64
C ILE A 13 -15.92 0.87 1.95
N VAL A 14 -16.23 2.04 1.39
CA VAL A 14 -15.23 2.99 0.88
C VAL A 14 -15.09 4.14 1.87
N LEU A 15 -13.87 4.34 2.39
CA LEU A 15 -13.51 5.46 3.24
C LEU A 15 -12.47 6.32 2.54
N LEU A 16 -12.68 7.63 2.52
CA LEU A 16 -11.73 8.61 2.00
C LEU A 16 -11.49 9.68 3.04
N ASP A 17 -10.22 9.91 3.36
CA ASP A 17 -9.77 11.01 4.21
C ASP A 17 -8.69 11.79 3.44
N TYR A 18 -8.97 13.05 3.12
CA TYR A 18 -8.05 13.88 2.35
C TYR A 18 -7.09 14.61 3.28
N GLN A 19 -5.80 14.57 2.95
CA GLN A 19 -4.73 15.14 3.76
C GLN A 19 -3.83 16.01 2.89
N LEU A 20 -3.54 17.22 3.34
CA LEU A 20 -2.68 18.18 2.62
C LEU A 20 -1.23 17.71 2.53
N GLY A 21 -0.79 16.88 3.49
CA GLY A 21 0.58 16.40 3.60
C GLY A 21 0.73 14.90 3.37
N ARG A 22 1.99 14.47 3.25
CA ARG A 22 2.42 13.06 3.26
C ARG A 22 3.26 12.74 4.50
N GLY A 23 2.87 13.27 5.66
CA GLY A 23 3.48 12.89 6.93
C GLY A 23 2.93 11.55 7.44
N GLN A 24 3.69 10.85 8.28
CA GLN A 24 3.21 9.63 8.93
C GLN A 24 2.08 9.86 9.96
N ILE A 25 1.87 11.10 10.39
CA ILE A 25 0.79 11.47 11.31
C ILE A 25 -0.60 11.13 10.75
N HIS A 26 -0.76 11.24 9.42
CA HIS A 26 -2.04 10.99 8.76
C HIS A 26 -2.46 9.51 8.76
N PRO A 27 -1.63 8.54 8.29
CA PRO A 27 -1.99 7.13 8.36
C PRO A 27 -2.15 6.64 9.79
N GLN A 28 -1.37 7.17 10.75
CA GLN A 28 -1.52 6.86 12.17
C GLN A 28 -2.88 7.31 12.73
N ALA A 29 -3.33 8.52 12.40
CA ALA A 29 -4.63 9.01 12.82
C ALA A 29 -5.78 8.23 12.15
N PHE A 30 -5.65 7.89 10.87
CA PHE A 30 -6.71 7.25 10.09
C PHE A 30 -6.86 5.74 10.38
N LEU A 31 -5.74 5.01 10.49
CA LEU A 31 -5.71 3.54 10.62
C LEU A 31 -4.94 3.04 11.85
N GLY A 32 -4.62 3.90 12.82
CA GLY A 32 -3.83 3.51 14.00
C GLY A 32 -4.42 2.37 14.84
N GLY A 33 -5.75 2.25 14.87
CA GLY A 33 -6.47 1.15 15.52
C GLY A 33 -6.84 -0.01 14.58
N CYS A 34 -6.30 -0.03 13.35
CA CYS A 34 -6.58 -1.11 12.41
C CYS A 34 -5.82 -2.38 12.80
N HIS A 35 -6.56 -3.47 12.98
CA HIS A 35 -6.05 -4.81 13.22
C HIS A 35 -6.44 -5.74 12.08
N GLY A 36 -5.54 -6.66 11.72
CA GLY A 36 -5.75 -7.60 10.61
C GLY A 36 -4.82 -7.32 9.43
N ILE A 37 -5.28 -7.56 8.21
CA ILE A 37 -4.46 -7.45 7.00
C ILE A 37 -4.62 -6.06 6.37
N LEU A 38 -3.51 -5.37 6.14
CA LEU A 38 -3.46 -4.10 5.43
C LEU A 38 -2.70 -4.26 4.11
N MET A 39 -3.39 -4.19 2.98
CA MET A 39 -2.76 -4.14 1.65
C MET A 39 -2.51 -2.70 1.22
N SER A 40 -1.26 -2.25 1.32
CA SER A 40 -0.86 -0.88 0.98
C SER A 40 0.00 -0.82 -0.28
N ASP A 41 0.18 0.37 -0.82
CA ASP A 41 1.29 0.61 -1.74
C ASP A 41 2.62 0.70 -0.97
N GLY A 42 3.74 0.86 -1.69
CA GLY A 42 5.08 0.92 -1.11
C GLY A 42 5.40 2.21 -0.33
N TYR A 43 4.40 2.99 0.08
CA TYR A 43 4.60 4.21 0.83
C TYR A 43 5.02 3.90 2.28
N THR A 44 6.17 4.43 2.70
CA THR A 44 6.85 4.05 3.95
C THR A 44 6.05 4.39 5.21
N ALA A 45 5.19 5.41 5.18
CA ALA A 45 4.43 5.80 6.37
C ALA A 45 3.46 4.71 6.87
N TRP A 46 2.99 3.83 5.98
CA TRP A 46 2.16 2.68 6.38
C TRP A 46 2.90 1.76 7.35
N ARG A 47 4.22 1.63 7.25
CA ARG A 47 5.06 0.78 8.13
C ARG A 47 5.05 1.21 9.59
N THR A 48 4.58 2.42 9.90
CA THR A 48 4.45 2.91 11.27
C THR A 48 3.22 2.33 12.01
N LEU A 49 2.33 1.62 11.29
CA LEU A 49 1.15 0.98 11.86
C LEU A 49 1.50 -0.39 12.43
N GLY A 50 1.55 -0.50 13.76
CA GLY A 50 1.95 -1.73 14.46
C GLY A 50 0.84 -2.78 14.60
N GLY A 51 -0.43 -2.40 14.48
CA GLY A 51 -1.57 -3.32 14.70
C GLY A 51 -1.91 -4.24 13.52
N ALA A 52 -1.34 -3.99 12.34
CA ALA A 52 -1.69 -4.65 11.09
C ALA A 52 -0.57 -5.52 10.53
N THR A 53 -0.95 -6.64 9.90
CA THR A 53 -0.10 -7.44 9.03
C THR A 53 -0.05 -6.78 7.66
N HIS A 54 1.14 -6.32 7.25
CA HIS A 54 1.33 -5.55 6.02
C HIS A 54 1.49 -6.46 4.80
N LEU A 55 0.65 -6.26 3.78
CA LEU A 55 0.79 -6.85 2.46
C LEU A 55 1.09 -5.78 1.40
N GLY A 56 1.96 -6.11 0.45
CA GLY A 56 2.23 -5.25 -0.69
C GLY A 56 1.17 -5.38 -1.78
N ARG A 57 0.72 -4.25 -2.33
CA ARG A 57 -0.18 -4.24 -3.49
C ARG A 57 0.57 -4.67 -4.76
N MET A 58 0.27 -5.87 -5.26
CA MET A 58 0.92 -6.44 -6.46
C MET A 58 0.77 -5.59 -7.73
N ALA A 59 -0.34 -4.86 -7.87
CA ALA A 59 -0.49 -3.91 -8.97
C ALA A 59 0.62 -2.85 -8.99
N HIS A 60 1.01 -2.31 -7.82
CA HIS A 60 2.09 -1.34 -7.74
C HIS A 60 3.45 -1.99 -8.03
N SER A 61 3.69 -3.20 -7.50
CA SER A 61 4.91 -3.96 -7.78
C SER A 61 5.10 -4.23 -9.27
N ARG A 62 4.03 -4.66 -9.96
CA ARG A 62 4.05 -4.89 -11.41
C ARG A 62 4.35 -3.61 -12.18
N CYS A 63 3.70 -2.49 -11.85
CA CYS A 63 3.98 -1.21 -12.51
C CYS A 63 5.46 -0.82 -12.35
N ARG A 64 6.00 -0.88 -11.13
CA ARG A 64 7.42 -0.56 -10.87
C ARG A 64 8.38 -1.48 -11.64
N PHE A 65 8.07 -2.76 -11.73
CA PHE A 65 8.86 -3.71 -12.51
C PHE A 65 8.85 -3.37 -14.00
N VAL A 66 7.68 -3.09 -14.57
CA VAL A 66 7.54 -2.69 -15.97
C VAL A 66 8.25 -1.36 -16.24
N ASP A 67 8.15 -0.39 -15.34
CA ASP A 67 8.84 0.89 -15.46
C ASP A 67 10.37 0.70 -15.45
N ALA A 68 10.88 -0.18 -14.59
CA ALA A 68 12.31 -0.53 -14.56
C ALA A 68 12.75 -1.22 -15.85
N LEU A 69 11.94 -2.13 -16.42
CA LEU A 69 12.23 -2.75 -17.72
C LEU A 69 12.31 -1.72 -18.85
N LYS A 70 11.42 -0.72 -18.86
CA LYS A 70 11.42 0.35 -19.86
C LYS A 70 12.58 1.33 -19.69
N ALA A 71 12.98 1.60 -18.45
CA ALA A 71 14.09 2.52 -18.14
C ALA A 71 15.48 1.90 -18.41
N ARG A 72 15.56 0.58 -18.62
CA ARG A 72 16.81 -0.11 -18.92
C ARG A 72 17.40 0.39 -20.24
N LYS A 73 18.64 0.89 -20.20
CA LYS A 73 19.42 1.15 -21.42
C LYS A 73 19.62 -0.16 -22.17
N LYS A 74 19.47 -0.13 -23.51
CA LYS A 74 19.74 -1.28 -24.37
C LYS A 74 21.26 -1.39 -24.55
N ASP A 75 21.97 -1.73 -23.49
CA ASP A 75 23.36 -2.14 -23.63
C ASP A 75 23.32 -3.56 -24.22
N GLY A 76 23.86 -3.70 -25.44
CA GLY A 76 23.63 -4.85 -26.30
C GLY A 76 24.06 -6.17 -25.66
N GLY A 77 23.22 -7.20 -25.83
CA GLY A 77 23.62 -8.59 -25.63
C GLY A 77 22.67 -9.41 -24.77
N ALA A 78 22.04 -10.39 -25.43
CA ALA A 78 21.39 -11.60 -24.91
C ALA A 78 20.13 -11.48 -24.01
N GLY A 79 19.01 -11.87 -24.60
CA GLY A 79 18.10 -12.85 -23.99
C GLY A 79 17.12 -12.34 -22.96
N ALA A 80 16.03 -11.72 -23.43
CA ALA A 80 14.75 -11.90 -22.75
C ALA A 80 14.27 -13.34 -23.05
N GLU A 81 14.81 -14.32 -22.33
CA GLU A 81 14.15 -15.60 -22.17
C GLU A 81 13.31 -15.49 -20.90
N VAL A 82 12.00 -15.54 -21.08
CA VAL A 82 11.01 -15.51 -20.01
C VAL A 82 10.59 -16.95 -19.79
N LEU A 83 10.99 -17.50 -18.64
CA LEU A 83 10.38 -18.71 -18.04
C LEU A 83 8.95 -18.42 -17.58
#